data_AF-A0A1M7PFR1-F1
#
_entry.id   AF-A0A1M7PFR1-F1
#
_cell.length_a   1.000
_cell.length_b   1.000
_cell.length_c   1.000
_cell.angle_alpha   90.00
_cell.angle_beta   90.00
_cell.angle_gamma   90.00
#
_symmetry.space_group_name_H-M   'P 1'
#
loop_
_entity.id
_entity.type
_entity.pdbx_description
1 polymer ?
#
loop_
_entity_poly.entity_id
_entity_poly.type
_entity_poly.pdbx_seq_one_letter_code
_entity_poly.pdbx_strand_id
1 'polypeptide(L)' 'MDMVINHPNLKDLRRLILLTSTADWLYEKYGFTKLRKPDLYMELYHPDIYKCIL' A
#
# COMPACT_ATOMS: atom_id res chain seq x y z
N MET A 1 -3.75 6.23 -10.01
CA MET A 1 -2.84 5.07 -9.84
C MET A 1 -2.05 4.79 -11.11
N ASP A 2 -2.62 5.08 -12.29
CA ASP A 2 -1.99 4.83 -13.59
C ASP A 2 -0.59 5.44 -13.74
N MET A 3 -0.37 6.67 -13.23
CA MET A 3 0.96 7.28 -13.30
C MET A 3 2.03 6.50 -12.52
N VAL A 4 1.68 5.98 -11.34
CA VAL A 4 2.62 5.21 -10.50
C VAL A 4 2.96 3.88 -11.17
N ILE A 5 1.94 3.13 -11.61
CA ILE A 5 2.14 1.80 -12.22
C ILE A 5 2.88 1.86 -13.55
N ASN A 6 2.67 2.93 -14.33
CA ASN A 6 3.33 3.10 -15.63
C ASN A 6 4.68 3.83 -15.56
N HIS A 7 5.12 4.27 -14.37
CA HIS A 7 6.38 5.00 -14.24
C HIS A 7 7.57 4.08 -14.57
N PRO A 8 8.46 4.46 -15.52
CA PRO A 8 9.52 3.57 -16.01
C PRO A 8 10.44 3.05 -14.90
N ASN A 9 10.79 3.92 -13.94
CA ASN A 9 11.69 3.55 -12.83
C ASN A 9 11.06 2.59 -11.80
N LEU A 10 9.75 2.33 -11.87
CA LEU A 10 9.04 1.49 -10.90
C LEU A 10 8.75 0.09 -11.44
N LYS A 11 9.03 -0.19 -12.73
CA LYS A 11 8.70 -1.46 -13.38
C LYS A 11 9.47 -2.67 -12.85
N ASP A 12 10.72 -2.47 -12.43
CA ASP A 12 11.60 -3.54 -11.97
C ASP A 12 11.66 -3.66 -10.44
N LEU A 13 10.75 -2.99 -9.73
CA LEU A 13 10.64 -3.14 -8.29
C LEU A 13 10.15 -4.54 -7.95
N ARG A 14 10.92 -5.23 -7.11
CA ARG A 14 10.56 -6.57 -6.60
C ARG A 14 9.19 -6.58 -5.89
N ARG A 15 8.77 -5.46 -5.29
CA ARG A 15 7.50 -5.35 -4.55
C ARG A 15 7.04 -3.89 -4.47
N LEU A 16 5.77 -3.64 -4.76
CA LEU A 16 5.04 -2.45 -4.33
C LEU A 16 4.07 -2.85 -3.22
N ILE A 17 4.03 -2.09 -2.13
CA ILE A 17 3.12 -2.30 -1.00
C ILE A 17 2.15 -1.14 -0.94
N LEU A 18 0.88 -1.45 -0.68
CA LEU A 18 -0.19 -0.49 -0.54
C LEU A 18 -1.04 -0.88 0.67
N LEU A 19 -1.37 0.09 1.50
CA LEU A 19 -2.35 -0.03 2.58
C LEU A 19 -3.61 0.71 2.14
N THR A 20 -4.75 0.04 2.23
CA THR A 20 -6.06 0.64 1.93
C THR A 20 -7.06 0.14 2.95
N SER A 21 -8.00 1.01 3.34
CA SER A 21 -9.05 0.67 4.30
C SER A 21 -10.24 -0.02 3.62
N THR A 22 -10.81 0.60 2.59
CA THR A 22 -12.07 0.17 1.96
C THR A 22 -12.05 0.14 0.43
N ALA A 23 -10.90 0.41 -0.20
CA ALA A 23 -10.78 0.52 -1.65
C ALA A 23 -9.91 -0.57 -2.27
N ASP A 24 -9.82 -1.74 -1.66
CA ASP A 24 -9.07 -2.88 -2.20
C ASP A 24 -9.47 -3.26 -3.63
N TRP A 25 -10.78 -3.30 -3.93
CA TRP A 25 -11.33 -3.54 -5.27
C TRP A 25 -10.80 -2.58 -6.34
N LEU A 26 -10.40 -1.35 -5.98
CA LEU A 26 -9.84 -0.38 -6.91
C LEU A 26 -8.42 -0.77 -7.32
N TYR A 27 -7.63 -1.31 -6.38
CA TYR A 27 -6.23 -1.62 -6.58
C TYR A 27 -6.00 -3.03 -7.13
N GLU A 28 -6.94 -3.95 -6.91
CA GLU A 28 -6.98 -5.24 -7.59
C GLU A 28 -6.97 -5.08 -9.13
N LYS A 29 -7.60 -4.01 -9.65
CA LYS A 29 -7.55 -3.65 -11.09
C LYS A 29 -6.13 -3.41 -11.63
N TYR A 30 -5.20 -3.06 -10.74
CA TYR A 30 -3.79 -2.80 -11.05
C TYR A 30 -2.88 -3.98 -10.70
N GLY A 31 -3.45 -5.15 -10.35
CA GLY A 31 -2.71 -6.35 -10.03
C GLY A 31 -2.18 -6.40 -8.58
N PHE A 32 -2.61 -5.49 -7.70
CA PHE A 32 -2.36 -5.66 -6.27
C PHE A 32 -3.13 -6.88 -5.75
N THR A 33 -2.49 -7.61 -4.85
CA THR A 33 -3.09 -8.76 -4.18
C THR A 33 -2.91 -8.61 -2.68
N LYS A 34 -3.74 -9.31 -1.89
CA LYS A 34 -3.54 -9.41 -0.45
C LYS A 34 -2.13 -9.96 -0.16
N LEU A 35 -1.56 -9.59 0.99
CA LEU A 35 -0.22 -10.02 1.37
C LEU A 35 -0.08 -11.54 1.29
N ARG A 36 0.95 -12.02 0.57
CA ARG A 36 1.20 -13.47 0.41
C ARG A 36 1.52 -14.18 1.73
N LYS A 37 2.16 -13.47 2.68
CA LYS A 37 2.45 -13.94 4.03
C LYS A 37 2.17 -12.81 5.02
N PRO A 38 0.89 -12.61 5.42
CA PRO A 38 0.51 -11.52 6.31
C PRO A 38 1.27 -11.56 7.65
N ASP A 39 1.58 -12.75 8.15
CA ASP A 39 2.29 -12.94 9.43
C ASP A 39 3.73 -12.39 9.45
N LEU A 40 4.30 -12.10 8.27
CA LEU A 40 5.63 -11.48 8.16
C LEU A 40 5.57 -9.94 8.13
N TYR A 41 4.37 -9.35 8.06
CA TYR A 41 4.20 -7.91 8.02
C TYR A 41 4.15 -7.36 9.44
N MET A 42 5.01 -6.40 9.72
CA MET A 42 5.07 -5.69 10.99
C MET A 42 5.10 -4.20 10.72
N GLU A 43 4.40 -3.43 11.55
CA GLU A 43 4.41 -1.98 11.50
C GLU A 43 4.33 -1.38 12.91
N LEU A 44 4.91 -0.20 13.08
CA LEU A 44 4.67 0.64 14.24
C LEU A 44 3.65 1.72 13.84
N TYR A 45 2.38 1.46 14.12
CA TYR A 45 1.26 2.29 13.65
C TYR A 45 0.73 3.20 14.75
N HIS A 46 0.92 4.52 14.58
CA HIS A 46 0.38 5.56 15.45
C HIS A 46 -0.70 6.37 14.69
N PRO A 47 -1.95 5.87 14.58
CA PRO A 47 -2.99 6.49 13.75
C PRO A 47 -3.33 7.93 14.14
N ASP A 48 -3.12 8.27 15.41
CA ASP A 48 -3.69 9.46 16.05
C ASP A 48 -2.62 10.42 16.59
N ILE A 49 -1.36 10.27 16.15
CA ILE A 49 -0.22 11.03 16.70
C ILE A 49 -0.38 12.55 16.58
N TYR A 50 -1.21 13.03 15.66
CA TYR A 50 -1.48 14.46 15.46
C TYR A 50 -2.79 14.94 16.10
N LYS A 51 -3.59 14.08 16.74
CA LYS A 51 -4.89 14.47 17.32
C LYS A 51 -4.77 15.34 18.58
N CYS A 52 -3.59 15.46 19.19
CA CYS A 52 -3.37 16.21 20.43
C CYS A 52 -2.52 17.49 20.29
N ILE A 53 -2.31 18.00 19.07
CA ILE A 53 -1.73 19.34 18.87
C ILE A 53 -2.89 20.34 18.75
N LEU A 54 -3.60 20.57 19.85
CA LEU A 54 -4.50 21.72 20.08
C LEU A 54 -4.54 22.04 21.56
#